data_AF-A0A847FG50-F1
#
_entry.id   AF-A0A847FG50-F1
#
_cell.length_a   1.000
_cell.length_b   1.000
_cell.length_c   1.000
_cell.angle_alpha   90.00
_cell.angle_beta   90.00
_cell.angle_gamma   90.00
#
_symmetry.space_group_name_H-M   'P 1'
#
loop_
_entity.id
_entity.type
_entity.pdbx_description
1 polymer ?
#
loop_
_entity_poly.entity_id
_entity_poly.type
_entity_poly.pdbx_seq_one_letter_code
_entity_poly.pdbx_strand_id
1 'polypeptide(L)'
;KSDIDLHRSISDKDQTVKTITFEVQDAFLNYQKALLQLNATETEMEFRRKEAELIKIRSRVAEVALSNSMESLYNLCDAQTKYFQALANYHISLANLKKACGYGIRI
;
A
#
# COMPACT_ATOMS: atom_id res chain seq x y z
N LYS A 1 6.53 -21.23 -46.15
CA LYS A 1 5.64 -20.12 -45.70
C LYS A 1 5.00 -20.49 -44.37
N SER A 2 4.27 -21.62 -44.30
CA SER A 2 3.71 -22.18 -43.06
C SER A 2 4.71 -22.34 -41.90
N ASP A 3 5.94 -22.82 -42.16
CA ASP A 3 6.93 -23.03 -41.08
C ASP A 3 7.48 -21.71 -40.50
N ILE A 4 7.60 -20.67 -41.33
CA ILE A 4 8.02 -19.34 -40.90
C ILE A 4 6.92 -18.70 -40.03
N ASP A 5 5.65 -18.86 -40.45
CA ASP A 5 4.50 -18.38 -39.70
C ASP A 5 4.33 -19.14 -38.36
N LEU A 6 4.66 -20.45 -38.34
CA LEU A 6 4.69 -21.26 -37.13
C LEU A 6 5.80 -20.82 -36.17
N HIS A 7 7.03 -20.64 -36.66
CA HIS A 7 8.15 -20.15 -35.83
C HIS A 7 7.88 -18.77 -35.25
N ARG A 8 7.27 -17.87 -36.04
CA ARG A 8 6.84 -16.56 -35.57
C ARG A 8 5.80 -16.66 -34.46
N SER A 9 4.78 -17.50 -34.65
CA SER A 9 3.74 -17.71 -33.65
C SER A 9 4.27 -18.29 -32.33
N ILE A 10 5.26 -19.18 -32.38
CA ILE A 10 5.94 -19.72 -31.19
C ILE A 10 6.75 -18.61 -30.49
N SER A 11 7.52 -17.83 -31.25
CA SER A 11 8.28 -16.70 -30.69
C SER A 11 7.38 -15.65 -30.04
N ASP A 12 6.26 -15.31 -30.69
CA ASP A 12 5.29 -14.34 -30.17
C ASP A 12 4.62 -14.86 -28.88
N LYS A 13 4.31 -16.16 -28.84
CA LYS A 13 3.80 -16.83 -27.63
C LYS A 13 4.82 -16.76 -26.49
N ASP A 14 6.07 -17.14 -26.74
CA ASP A 14 7.13 -17.13 -25.72
C ASP A 14 7.38 -15.72 -25.19
N GLN A 15 7.38 -14.72 -26.07
CA GLN A 15 7.50 -13.32 -25.68
C GLN A 15 6.32 -12.89 -24.82
N THR A 16 5.10 -13.24 -25.20
CA THR A 16 3.88 -12.93 -24.45
C THR A 16 3.90 -13.57 -23.06
N VAL A 17 4.33 -14.83 -22.96
CA VAL A 17 4.45 -15.55 -21.67
C VAL A 17 5.45 -14.86 -20.75
N LYS A 18 6.61 -14.45 -21.28
CA LYS A 18 7.62 -13.71 -20.49
C LYS A 18 7.08 -12.37 -20.01
N THR A 19 6.41 -11.61 -20.87
CA THR A 19 5.80 -10.33 -20.52
C THR A 19 4.77 -10.48 -19.42
N ILE A 20 3.81 -11.41 -19.56
CA ILE A 20 2.77 -11.66 -18.54
C ILE A 20 3.41 -12.10 -17.21
N THR A 21 4.41 -12.99 -17.26
CA THR A 21 5.10 -13.46 -16.04
C THR A 21 5.76 -12.30 -15.31
N PHE A 22 6.43 -11.42 -16.03
CA PHE A 22 7.08 -10.24 -15.46
C PHE A 22 6.04 -9.25 -14.88
N GLU A 23 4.96 -8.98 -15.60
CA GLU A 23 3.87 -8.10 -15.12
C GLU A 23 3.23 -8.61 -13.83
N VAL A 24 2.98 -9.92 -13.73
CA VAL A 24 2.43 -10.55 -12.51
C VAL A 24 3.41 -10.43 -11.35
N GLN A 25 4.70 -10.70 -11.59
CA GLN A 25 5.73 -10.60 -10.56
C GLN A 25 5.89 -9.16 -10.04
N ASP A 26 5.92 -8.18 -10.94
CA ASP A 26 6.03 -6.77 -10.56
C ASP A 26 4.79 -6.31 -9.79
N ALA A 27 3.59 -6.65 -10.26
CA ALA A 27 2.35 -6.33 -9.57
C ALA A 27 2.29 -6.94 -8.16
N PHE A 28 2.77 -8.17 -7.99
CA PHE A 28 2.84 -8.83 -6.68
C PHE A 28 3.82 -8.15 -5.74
N LEU A 29 5.02 -7.78 -6.22
CA LEU A 29 6.00 -7.05 -5.41
C LEU A 29 5.46 -5.67 -4.99
N ASN A 30 4.76 -4.97 -5.90
CA ASN A 30 4.15 -3.68 -5.59
C ASN A 30 3.01 -3.81 -4.55
N TYR A 31 2.22 -4.89 -4.62
CA TYR A 31 1.25 -5.24 -3.59
C TYR A 31 1.91 -5.49 -2.23
N GLN A 32 2.98 -6.30 -2.18
CA GLN A 32 3.70 -6.57 -0.93
C GLN A 32 4.30 -5.30 -0.31
N LYS A 33 4.89 -4.42 -1.13
CA LYS A 33 5.41 -3.12 -0.68
C LYS A 33 4.30 -2.26 -0.08
N ALA A 34 3.15 -2.18 -0.76
CA ALA A 34 2.01 -1.40 -0.29
C ALA A 34 1.42 -1.96 1.02
N LEU A 35 1.37 -3.29 1.17
CA LEU A 35 0.96 -3.95 2.42
C LEU A 35 1.92 -3.62 3.58
N LEU A 36 3.23 -3.69 3.33
CA LEU A 36 4.23 -3.33 4.34
C LEU A 36 4.10 -1.87 4.77
N GLN A 37 3.91 -0.96 3.79
CA GLN A 37 3.71 0.46 4.06
C GLN A 37 2.42 0.71 4.85
N LEU A 38 1.33 0.02 4.53
CA LEU A 38 0.07 0.09 5.27
C LEU A 38 0.30 -0.29 6.74
N ASN A 39 0.92 -1.44 7.00
CA ASN A 39 1.19 -1.91 8.37
C ASN A 39 2.08 -0.93 9.15
N ALA A 40 3.08 -0.33 8.50
CA ALA A 40 3.94 0.68 9.11
C ALA A 40 3.13 1.93 9.49
N THR A 41 2.31 2.45 8.58
CA THR A 41 1.46 3.63 8.84
C THR A 41 0.37 3.36 9.87
N GLU A 42 -0.16 2.14 9.94
CA GLU A 42 -1.11 1.71 10.96
C GLU A 42 -0.48 1.75 12.35
N THR A 43 0.73 1.18 12.46
CA THR A 43 1.49 1.16 13.72
C THR A 43 1.83 2.58 14.18
N GLU A 44 2.23 3.46 13.25
CA GLU A 44 2.50 4.86 13.54
C GLU A 44 1.23 5.60 14.01
N MET A 45 0.10 5.39 13.33
CA MET A 45 -1.18 5.99 13.71
C MET A 45 -1.61 5.57 15.12
N GLU A 46 -1.52 4.28 15.45
CA GLU A 46 -1.84 3.76 16.78
C GLU A 46 -0.89 4.32 17.87
N PHE A 47 0.40 4.48 17.54
CA PHE A 47 1.35 5.13 18.44
C PHE A 47 0.96 6.59 18.71
N ARG A 48 0.71 7.38 17.65
CA ARG A 48 0.31 8.79 17.77
C ARG A 48 -1.02 8.97 18.49
N ARG A 49 -1.93 8.00 18.36
CA ARG A 49 -3.21 7.99 19.08
C ARG A 49 -2.99 7.89 20.58
N LYS A 50 -2.16 6.93 21.01
CA LYS A 50 -1.81 6.76 22.43
C LYS A 50 -1.04 7.96 22.99
N GLU A 51 -0.14 8.53 22.18
CA GLU A 51 0.58 9.76 22.54
C GLU A 51 -0.36 10.94 22.76
N ALA A 52 -1.32 11.18 21.85
CA ALA A 52 -2.31 12.25 21.98
C ALA A 52 -3.23 12.04 23.20
N GLU A 53 -3.62 10.81 23.51
CA GLU A 53 -4.39 10.49 24.71
C GLU A 53 -3.60 10.81 26.00
N LEU A 54 -2.32 10.44 26.06
CA LEU A 54 -1.45 10.75 27.19
C LEU A 54 -1.25 12.26 27.37
N ILE A 55 -0.95 12.98 26.30
CA ILE A 55 -0.73 14.43 26.34
C ILE A 55 -2.01 15.15 26.75
N LYS A 56 -3.18 14.70 26.26
CA LYS A 56 -4.48 15.24 26.67
C LYS A 56 -4.74 15.05 28.16
N ILE A 57 -4.36 13.91 28.73
CA ILE A 57 -4.47 13.67 30.19
C ILE A 57 -3.54 14.65 30.92
N ARG A 58 -2.26 14.73 30.55
CA ARG A 58 -1.29 15.62 31.19
C ARG A 58 -1.67 17.10 31.10
N SER A 59 -2.25 17.54 29.97
CA SER A 59 -2.72 18.92 29.83
C SER A 59 -3.90 19.24 30.75
N ARG A 60 -4.74 18.25 31.08
CA ARG A 60 -5.86 18.45 32.03
C ARG A 60 -5.39 18.66 33.47
N VAL A 61 -4.23 18.09 33.83
CA VAL A 61 -3.60 18.29 35.14
C VAL A 61 -2.67 19.51 35.16
N ALA A 62 -2.68 20.32 34.09
CA ALA A 62 -1.78 21.46 33.88
C ALA A 62 -0.28 21.13 33.90
N GLU A 63 0.10 19.86 33.74
CA GLU A 63 1.51 19.43 33.63
C GLU A 63 2.11 19.79 32.25
N VAL A 64 1.27 20.03 31.24
CA VAL A 64 1.69 20.28 29.86
C VAL A 64 0.88 21.43 29.27
N ALA A 65 1.54 22.30 28.51
CA ALA A 65 0.92 23.42 27.82
C ALA A 65 -0.12 22.96 26.78
N LEU A 66 -1.20 23.74 26.61
CA LEU A 66 -2.25 23.46 25.63
C LEU A 66 -1.72 23.38 24.19
N SER A 67 -0.68 24.15 23.87
CA SER A 67 0.02 24.10 22.57
C SER A 67 0.52 22.70 22.23
N ASN A 68 1.08 21.98 23.19
CA ASN A 68 1.63 20.65 22.97
C ASN A 68 0.49 19.62 22.77
N SER A 69 -0.65 19.84 23.42
CA SER A 69 -1.88 19.06 23.20
C SER A 69 -2.39 19.24 21.77
N MET A 70 -2.45 20.48 21.29
CA MET A 70 -2.82 20.79 19.90
C MET A 70 -1.83 20.18 18.89
N GLU A 71 -0.53 20.28 19.14
CA GLU A 71 0.50 19.68 18.28
C GLU A 71 0.36 18.15 18.20
N SER A 72 0.11 17.47 19.33
CA SER A 72 -0.12 16.03 19.34
C SER A 72 -1.36 15.61 18.53
N LEU A 73 -2.43 16.41 18.56
CA LEU A 73 -3.63 16.17 17.76
C LEU A 73 -3.36 16.39 16.27
N TYR A 74 -2.57 17.40 15.92
CA TYR A 74 -2.12 17.61 14.55
C TYR A 74 -1.30 16.41 14.04
N ASN A 75 -0.34 15.94 14.82
CA ASN A 75 0.49 14.78 14.47
C ASN A 75 -0.34 13.50 14.30
N LEU A 76 -1.37 13.31 15.13
CA LEU A 76 -2.33 12.21 14.95
C LEU A 76 -3.11 12.35 13.63
N CYS A 77 -3.59 13.55 13.31
CA CYS A 77 -4.34 13.80 12.08
C CYS A 77 -3.47 13.57 10.81
N ASP A 78 -2.21 14.00 10.85
CA ASP A 78 -1.24 13.73 9.78
C ASP A 78 -0.98 12.23 9.62
N ALA A 79 -0.76 11.50 10.72
CA ALA A 79 -0.58 10.04 10.70
C ALA A 79 -1.81 9.30 10.17
N GLN A 80 -3.03 9.72 10.54
CA GLN A 80 -4.27 9.19 9.98
C GLN A 80 -4.37 9.43 8.47
N THR A 81 -4.02 10.63 8.01
CA THR A 81 -4.02 10.97 6.59
C THR A 81 -3.07 10.07 5.79
N LYS A 82 -1.85 9.86 6.32
CA LYS A 82 -0.87 8.94 5.73
C LYS A 82 -1.35 7.49 5.70
N TYR A 83 -2.01 7.03 6.77
CA TYR A 83 -2.63 5.72 6.82
C TYR A 83 -3.71 5.56 5.73
N PHE A 84 -4.59 6.54 5.56
CA PHE A 84 -5.62 6.48 4.51
C PHE A 84 -5.02 6.48 3.10
N GLN A 85 -3.95 7.23 2.87
CA GLN A 85 -3.21 7.20 1.61
C GLN A 85 -2.57 5.83 1.37
N ALA A 86 -1.95 5.23 2.39
CA ALA A 86 -1.37 3.89 2.30
C ALA A 86 -2.45 2.82 2.04
N LEU A 87 -3.62 2.95 2.65
CA LEU A 87 -4.76 2.05 2.44
C LEU A 87 -5.27 2.14 0.99
N ALA A 88 -5.39 3.36 0.45
CA ALA A 88 -5.76 3.57 -0.95
C ALA A 88 -4.72 2.94 -1.90
N ASN A 89 -3.42 3.15 -1.63
CA ASN A 89 -2.34 2.56 -2.43
C ASN A 89 -2.35 1.02 -2.38
N TYR A 90 -2.62 0.43 -1.20
CA TYR A 90 -2.80 -1.01 -1.05
C TYR A 90 -3.94 -1.54 -1.95
N HIS A 91 -5.10 -0.88 -1.94
CA HIS A 91 -6.21 -1.28 -2.79
C HIS A 91 -5.92 -1.13 -4.28
N ILE A 92 -5.22 -0.07 -4.69
CA ILE A 92 -4.77 0.12 -6.08
C ILE A 92 -3.82 -1.01 -6.48
N SER A 93 -2.82 -1.33 -5.65
CA SER A 93 -1.88 -2.41 -5.93
C SER A 93 -2.56 -3.78 -5.97
N LEU A 94 -3.55 -4.04 -5.10
CA LEU A 94 -4.35 -5.26 -5.15
C LEU A 94 -5.18 -5.35 -6.44
N ALA A 95 -5.78 -4.24 -6.88
CA ALA A 95 -6.50 -4.20 -8.15
C ALA A 95 -5.57 -4.45 -9.35
N ASN A 96 -4.36 -3.90 -9.33
CA ASN A 96 -3.34 -4.15 -10.34
C ASN A 96 -2.88 -5.61 -10.36
N LEU A 97 -2.71 -6.23 -9.19
CA LEU A 97 -2.40 -7.65 -9.09
C LEU A 97 -3.53 -8.52 -9.67
N LYS A 98 -4.79 -8.20 -9.35
CA LYS A 98 -5.96 -8.90 -9.92
C LYS A 98 -6.03 -8.74 -11.44
N LYS A 99 -5.68 -7.56 -11.96
CA LYS A 99 -5.59 -7.33 -13.40
C LYS A 99 -4.49 -8.16 -14.04
N ALA A 100 -3.29 -8.17 -13.46
CA ALA A 100 -2.13 -8.90 -13.99
C ALA A 100 -2.36 -10.43 -13.98
N CYS A 101 -3.00 -10.95 -12.93
CA CYS A 101 -3.37 -12.37 -12.82
C CYS A 101 -4.59 -12.76 -13.68
N GLY A 102 -5.28 -11.79 -14.28
CA GLY A 102 -6.55 -11.98 -14.97
C GLY A 102 -7.76 -11.86 -14.04
N TYR A 103 -8.75 -11.07 -14.46
CA TYR A 103 -9.95 -10.69 -13.70
C TYR A 103 -10.78 -11.84 -13.10
N GLY A 104 -10.51 -13.10 -13.48
CA GLY A 104 -11.20 -14.29 -13.00
C GLY A 104 -10.54 -15.00 -11.82
N ILE A 105 -9.30 -14.64 -11.44
CA ILE A 105 -8.63 -15.29 -10.30
C ILE A 105 -9.10 -14.63 -9.00
N ARG A 106 -9.71 -15.42 -8.11
CA ARG A 106 -10.03 -15.01 -6.75
C ARG A 106 -8.74 -15.01 -5.92
N ILE A 107 -8.18 -13.82 -5.74
CA ILE A 107 -7.07 -13.51 -4.82
C ILE A 107 -7.63 -12.72 -3.64
#